data_AF-A0A2A2V0Y5-F1
#
_entry.id   AF-A0A2A2V0Y5-F1
#
_cell.length_a   1.000
_cell.length_b   1.000
_cell.length_c   1.000
_cell.angle_alpha   90.00
_cell.angle_beta   90.00
_cell.angle_gamma   90.00
#
_symmetry.space_group_name_H-M   'P 1'
#
loop_
_entity.id
_entity.type
_entity.pdbx_description
1 polymer ?
#
loop_
_entity_poly.entity_id
_entity_poly.type
_entity_poly.pdbx_seq_one_letter_code
_entity_poly.pdbx_strand_id
1 'polypeptide(L)'
;MAHKELDYLRIQERYPERYLPWPSYISVLKNIEGRVSGEELELWLKFVITKLKEADESNIRLNRFEREAMIKQLEDSNIDAPSRSALLAYLSNYKPRAMLGLHQLPNGKEWYQSKLNFYGAIQDSPNKVLATLSKFDNQNSKANVLKVMPDTQQPYILELLPANCQRIAGLNWRDGFINVPSTVAKCTKAIEQYKALIVTLMAVDVGIHYQGWSQKQAFVALNSKLALNEQQAQQLIANIVYFPATIFAAYPHFLKP
;
A
#
# COMPACT_ATOMS: atom_id res chain seq x y z
N MET A 1 -11.59 -18.41 5.92
CA MET A 1 -10.98 -17.15 5.44
C MET A 1 -10.26 -16.41 6.56
N ALA A 2 -10.86 -16.24 7.75
CA ALA A 2 -10.18 -15.63 8.91
C ALA A 2 -8.84 -16.30 9.32
N HIS A 3 -8.73 -17.63 9.21
CA HIS A 3 -7.48 -18.34 9.53
C HIS A 3 -6.31 -17.95 8.60
N LYS A 4 -6.55 -17.82 7.29
CA LYS A 4 -5.54 -17.38 6.32
C LYS A 4 -5.09 -15.94 6.56
N GLU A 5 -6.01 -15.07 6.97
CA GLU A 5 -5.70 -13.69 7.32
C GLU A 5 -4.92 -13.60 8.63
N LEU A 6 -5.29 -14.39 9.64
CA LEU A 6 -4.51 -14.48 10.89
C LEU A 6 -3.09 -14.98 10.63
N ASP A 7 -2.92 -15.98 9.77
CA ASP A 7 -1.58 -16.47 9.40
C ASP A 7 -0.78 -15.40 8.65
N TYR A 8 -1.41 -14.64 7.75
CA TYR A 8 -0.77 -13.49 7.11
C TYR A 8 -0.33 -12.42 8.13
N LEU A 9 -1.18 -12.08 9.11
CA LEU A 9 -0.82 -11.14 10.16
C LEU A 9 0.33 -11.66 11.05
N ARG A 10 0.36 -12.96 11.36
CA ARG A 10 1.49 -13.58 12.07
C ARG A 10 2.79 -13.52 11.26
N ILE A 11 2.70 -13.65 9.94
CA ILE A 11 3.83 -13.50 9.04
C ILE A 11 4.31 -12.05 9.07
N GLN A 12 3.41 -11.06 9.01
CA GLN A 12 3.72 -9.63 9.06
C GLN A 12 4.58 -9.24 10.28
N GLU A 13 4.32 -9.82 11.45
CA GLU A 13 5.11 -9.63 12.68
C GLU A 13 6.58 -10.11 12.57
N ARG A 14 6.90 -10.91 11.56
CA ARG A 14 8.27 -11.41 11.29
C ARG A 14 9.05 -10.50 10.33
N TYR A 15 8.40 -9.53 9.71
CA TYR A 15 8.95 -8.68 8.67
C TYR A 15 9.20 -7.23 9.13
N PRO A 16 9.90 -6.40 8.32
CA PRO A 16 10.26 -5.03 8.67
C PRO A 16 9.11 -4.13 9.16
N GLU A 17 7.86 -4.44 8.79
CA GLU A 17 6.70 -3.64 9.19
C GLU A 17 6.48 -3.58 10.71
N ARG A 18 6.99 -4.55 11.50
CA ARG A 18 6.94 -4.51 12.97
C ARG A 18 7.71 -3.32 13.58
N TYR A 19 8.71 -2.81 12.85
CA TYR A 19 9.50 -1.65 13.26
C TYR A 19 8.84 -0.32 12.84
N LEU A 20 7.77 -0.38 12.04
CA LEU A 20 7.05 0.78 11.51
C LEU A 20 5.62 0.78 12.07
N PRO A 21 5.45 1.17 13.35
CA PRO A 21 4.16 1.05 14.06
C PRO A 21 3.09 2.01 13.54
N TRP A 22 3.48 3.07 12.82
CA TRP A 22 2.57 4.01 12.19
C TRP A 22 2.58 3.80 10.67
N PRO A 23 1.52 3.19 10.08
CA PRO A 23 1.32 3.21 8.64
C PRO A 23 1.05 4.66 8.21
N SER A 24 1.98 5.26 7.47
CA SER A 24 1.98 6.70 7.14
C SER A 24 0.76 7.21 6.38
N TYR A 25 -0.04 6.31 5.81
CA TYR A 25 -1.27 6.64 5.10
C TYR A 25 -2.50 6.60 6.01
N ILE A 26 -2.40 6.07 7.23
CA ILE A 26 -3.49 6.10 8.20
C ILE A 26 -3.37 7.39 9.00
N SER A 27 -4.46 8.16 9.01
CA SER A 27 -4.62 9.41 9.77
C SER A 27 -4.74 9.15 11.29
N VAL A 28 -3.71 8.55 11.92
CA VAL A 28 -3.78 8.09 13.31
C VAL A 28 -4.16 9.21 14.27
N LEU A 29 -3.51 10.38 14.14
CA LEU A 29 -3.75 11.54 15.02
C LEU A 29 -5.20 12.00 14.97
N LYS A 30 -5.79 12.05 13.77
CA LYS A 30 -7.21 12.37 13.57
C LYS A 30 -8.14 11.30 14.16
N ASN A 31 -7.75 10.03 14.07
CA ASN A 31 -8.58 8.92 14.54
C ASN A 31 -8.63 8.81 16.08
N ILE A 32 -7.61 9.33 16.78
CA ILE A 32 -7.51 9.29 18.24
C ILE A 32 -7.84 10.64 18.91
N GLU A 33 -8.04 11.69 18.13
CA GLU A 33 -8.41 13.02 18.63
C GLU A 33 -9.66 12.95 19.50
N GLY A 34 -9.56 13.44 20.74
CA GLY A 34 -10.63 13.39 21.73
C GLY A 34 -10.98 12.00 22.27
N ARG A 35 -10.23 10.96 21.90
CA ARG A 35 -10.44 9.56 22.34
C ARG A 35 -9.36 9.02 23.26
N VAL A 36 -8.19 9.67 23.29
CA VAL A 36 -7.06 9.31 24.16
C VAL A 36 -6.63 10.53 24.96
N SER A 37 -6.05 10.29 26.14
CA SER A 37 -5.44 11.33 26.95
C SER A 37 -4.18 11.90 26.28
N GLY A 38 -3.79 13.11 26.68
CA GLY A 38 -2.53 13.72 26.23
C GLY A 38 -1.30 12.90 26.63
N GLU A 39 -1.35 12.21 27.78
CA GLU A 39 -0.28 11.33 28.23
C GLU A 39 -0.13 10.09 27.34
N GLU A 40 -1.23 9.42 27.01
CA GLU A 40 -1.21 8.27 26.09
C GLU A 40 -0.70 8.66 24.70
N LEU A 41 -1.10 9.83 24.20
CA LEU A 41 -0.62 10.37 22.94
C LEU A 41 0.89 10.67 22.97
N GLU A 42 1.37 11.31 24.04
CA GLU A 42 2.79 11.59 24.25
C GLU A 42 3.62 10.30 24.30
N LEU A 43 3.12 9.27 25.00
CA LEU A 43 3.76 7.95 25.07
C LEU A 43 3.80 7.28 23.69
N TRP A 44 2.69 7.32 22.94
CA TRP A 44 2.62 6.72 21.61
C TRP A 44 3.57 7.40 20.62
N LEU A 45 3.63 8.73 20.60
CA LEU A 45 4.55 9.48 19.75
C LEU A 45 6.02 9.20 20.09
N LYS A 46 6.38 9.11 21.38
CA LYS A 46 7.72 8.67 21.82
C LYS A 46 8.03 7.24 21.39
N PHE A 47 7.04 6.35 21.46
CA PHE A 47 7.17 4.97 20.98
C PHE A 47 7.45 4.94 19.47
N VAL A 48 6.74 5.73 18.66
CA VAL A 48 7.01 5.86 17.22
C VAL A 48 8.45 6.32 16.96
N ILE A 49 8.92 7.38 17.63
CA ILE A 49 10.31 7.87 17.48
C ILE A 49 11.30 6.75 17.81
N THR A 50 11.09 6.05 18.92
CA THR A 50 11.97 4.97 19.38
C THR A 50 12.03 3.85 18.35
N LYS A 51 10.87 3.40 17.85
CA LYS A 51 10.80 2.35 16.84
C LYS A 51 11.46 2.75 15.52
N LEU A 52 11.33 4.00 15.07
CA LEU A 52 12.02 4.48 13.88
C LEU A 52 13.54 4.50 14.03
N LYS A 53 14.06 4.80 15.23
CA LYS A 53 15.51 4.73 15.53
C LYS A 53 16.00 3.28 15.52
N GLU A 54 15.30 2.37 16.21
CA GLU A 54 15.60 0.92 16.18
C GLU A 54 15.54 0.35 14.76
N ALA A 55 14.58 0.81 13.95
CA ALA A 55 14.44 0.41 12.55
C ALA A 55 15.68 0.82 11.73
N ASP A 56 16.18 2.04 11.95
CA ASP A 56 17.34 2.58 11.24
C ASP A 56 18.61 1.76 11.48
N GLU A 57 18.82 1.29 12.72
CA GLU A 57 19.92 0.38 13.09
C GLU A 57 19.87 -0.94 12.30
N SER A 58 18.67 -1.37 11.91
CA SER A 58 18.42 -2.57 11.11
C SER A 58 18.31 -2.29 9.60
N ASN A 59 18.68 -1.08 9.14
CA ASN A 59 18.49 -0.60 7.75
C ASN A 59 17.03 -0.66 7.26
N ILE A 60 16.06 -0.58 8.18
CA ILE A 60 14.63 -0.49 7.87
C ILE A 60 14.26 0.98 7.91
N ARG A 61 14.10 1.57 6.73
CA ARG A 61 13.83 3.01 6.60
C ARG A 61 12.51 3.29 5.91
N LEU A 62 11.83 4.36 6.32
CA LEU A 62 10.70 4.92 5.57
C LEU A 62 11.15 5.31 4.17
N ASN A 63 10.29 5.14 3.16
CA ASN A 63 10.48 5.79 1.87
C ASN A 63 10.04 7.26 1.92
N ARG A 64 10.32 8.01 0.85
CA ARG A 64 9.98 9.44 0.79
C ARG A 64 8.49 9.73 0.97
N PHE A 65 7.60 8.94 0.38
CA PHE A 65 6.15 9.13 0.50
C PHE A 65 5.70 8.86 1.94
N GLU A 66 6.20 7.78 2.55
CA GLU A 66 5.86 7.44 3.94
C GLU A 66 6.29 8.58 4.90
N ARG A 67 7.52 9.09 4.74
CA ARG A 67 8.03 10.22 5.52
C ARG A 67 7.19 11.49 5.31
N GLU A 68 6.96 11.87 4.06
CA GLU A 68 6.21 13.09 3.71
C GLU A 68 4.77 13.04 4.25
N ALA A 69 4.11 11.89 4.15
CA ALA A 69 2.77 11.72 4.68
C ALA A 69 2.73 11.82 6.22
N MET A 70 3.72 11.27 6.93
CA MET A 70 3.82 11.41 8.38
C MET A 70 4.06 12.87 8.80
N ILE A 71 4.98 13.58 8.12
CA ILE A 71 5.25 15.01 8.37
C ILE A 71 3.95 15.80 8.18
N LYS A 72 3.26 15.60 7.06
CA LYS A 72 2.00 16.29 6.78
C LYS A 72 0.95 16.05 7.86
N GLN A 73 0.76 14.80 8.29
CA GLN A 73 -0.19 14.49 9.37
C GLN A 73 0.15 15.20 10.69
N LEU A 74 1.45 15.30 11.01
CA LEU A 74 1.90 15.99 12.21
C LEU A 74 1.72 17.51 12.08
N GLU A 75 2.01 18.10 10.93
CA GLU A 75 1.81 19.52 10.63
C GLU A 75 0.34 19.91 10.67
N ASP A 76 -0.53 19.11 10.04
CA ASP A 76 -1.98 19.33 9.97
C ASP A 76 -2.70 19.11 11.31
N SER A 77 -2.04 18.50 12.30
CA SER A 77 -2.63 18.25 13.62
C SER A 77 -2.53 19.45 14.57
N ASN A 78 -3.60 19.70 15.34
CA ASN A 78 -3.62 20.73 16.40
C ASN A 78 -3.10 20.22 17.75
N ILE A 79 -2.38 19.09 17.75
CA ILE A 79 -1.86 18.48 18.96
C ILE A 79 -0.75 19.34 19.54
N ASP A 80 -0.91 19.75 20.80
CA ASP A 80 0.12 20.41 21.59
C ASP A 80 0.83 19.38 22.48
N ALA A 81 1.86 18.74 21.93
CA ALA A 81 2.65 17.72 22.61
C ALA A 81 4.14 17.89 22.28
N PRO A 82 5.06 17.94 23.26
CA PRO A 82 6.50 18.04 23.00
C PRO A 82 7.03 16.91 22.09
N SER A 83 6.49 15.70 22.24
CA SER A 83 6.85 14.56 21.38
C SER A 83 6.46 14.73 19.91
N ARG A 84 5.41 15.51 19.60
CA ARG A 84 5.04 15.86 18.22
C ARG A 84 6.16 16.67 17.57
N SER A 85 6.59 17.74 18.23
CA SER A 85 7.69 18.59 17.75
C SER A 85 9.00 17.80 17.63
N ALA A 86 9.28 16.92 18.59
CA ALA A 86 10.44 16.04 18.53
C ALA A 86 10.38 15.07 17.34
N LEU A 87 9.21 14.47 17.06
CA LEU A 87 9.03 13.58 15.92
C LEU A 87 9.15 14.34 14.59
N LEU A 88 8.57 15.55 14.48
CA LEU A 88 8.74 16.42 13.33
C LEU A 88 10.22 16.74 13.08
N ALA A 89 10.96 17.14 14.11
CA ALA A 89 12.39 17.43 13.99
C ALA A 89 13.22 16.19 13.59
N TYR A 90 12.86 15.01 14.13
CA TYR A 90 13.47 13.75 13.73
C TYR A 90 13.19 13.41 12.26
N LEU A 91 11.94 13.49 11.82
CA LEU A 91 11.54 13.22 10.43
C LEU A 91 12.15 14.21 9.44
N SER A 92 12.30 15.48 9.81
CA SER A 92 12.96 16.48 8.96
C SER A 92 14.41 16.10 8.62
N ASN A 93 15.15 15.57 9.60
CA ASN A 93 16.53 15.10 9.41
C ASN A 93 16.63 13.63 8.96
N TYR A 94 15.50 12.93 8.88
CA TYR A 94 15.45 11.52 8.52
C TYR A 94 15.87 11.29 7.06
N LYS A 95 16.76 10.32 6.83
CA LYS A 95 17.18 9.91 5.48
C LYS A 95 16.26 8.79 4.97
N PRO A 96 15.32 9.07 4.05
CA PRO A 96 14.47 8.02 3.51
C PRO A 96 15.26 7.03 2.64
N ARG A 97 14.72 5.83 2.46
CA ARG A 97 15.23 4.89 1.44
C ARG A 97 15.04 5.46 0.03
N ALA A 98 15.96 5.11 -0.88
CA ALA A 98 16.03 5.70 -2.22
C ALA A 98 14.90 5.23 -3.14
N MET A 99 14.50 3.96 -3.01
CA MET A 99 13.39 3.37 -3.75
C MET A 99 12.14 3.31 -2.89
N LEU A 100 11.00 3.39 -3.56
CA LEU A 100 9.70 3.41 -2.88
C LEU A 100 9.29 2.02 -2.38
N GLY A 101 9.59 0.99 -3.18
CA GLY A 101 9.13 -0.37 -2.95
C GLY A 101 9.81 -1.12 -1.81
N LEU A 102 9.31 -2.33 -1.56
CA LEU A 102 9.77 -3.18 -0.46
C LEU A 102 11.16 -3.78 -0.73
N HIS A 103 11.59 -3.89 -1.99
CA HIS A 103 12.86 -4.49 -2.41
C HIS A 103 14.09 -4.06 -1.60
N GLN A 104 14.15 -2.80 -1.16
CA GLN A 104 15.30 -2.27 -0.40
C GLN A 104 15.26 -2.58 1.10
N LEU A 105 14.16 -3.14 1.60
CA LEU A 105 14.06 -3.58 2.98
C LEU A 105 14.74 -4.95 3.16
N PRO A 106 15.29 -5.24 4.35
CA PRO A 106 15.71 -6.59 4.70
C PRO A 106 14.57 -7.60 4.47
N ASN A 107 14.85 -8.67 3.72
CA ASN A 107 13.87 -9.68 3.29
C ASN A 107 12.65 -9.10 2.54
N GLY A 108 12.83 -7.97 1.85
CA GLY A 108 11.75 -7.24 1.18
C GLY A 108 11.12 -8.00 0.01
N LYS A 109 11.88 -8.84 -0.69
CA LYS A 109 11.37 -9.68 -1.79
C LYS A 109 10.49 -10.81 -1.26
N GLU A 110 10.93 -11.48 -0.21
CA GLU A 110 10.19 -12.52 0.50
C GLU A 110 8.92 -11.93 1.11
N TRP A 111 9.03 -10.73 1.68
CA TRP A 111 7.87 -10.03 2.21
C TRP A 111 6.85 -9.74 1.12
N TYR A 112 7.29 -9.18 0.00
CA TYR A 112 6.42 -8.93 -1.15
C TYR A 112 5.80 -10.22 -1.70
N GLN A 113 6.56 -11.32 -1.82
CA GLN A 113 6.02 -12.61 -2.21
C GLN A 113 4.91 -13.07 -1.26
N SER A 114 5.09 -12.94 0.06
CA SER A 114 4.05 -13.34 1.02
C SER A 114 2.77 -12.50 0.87
N LYS A 115 2.88 -11.22 0.48
CA LYS A 115 1.72 -10.39 0.15
C LYS A 115 1.04 -10.86 -1.14
N LEU A 116 1.79 -11.22 -2.17
CA LEU A 116 1.23 -11.85 -3.38
C LEU A 116 0.51 -13.18 -3.06
N ASN A 117 1.10 -14.00 -2.18
CA ASN A 117 0.48 -15.24 -1.71
C ASN A 117 -0.86 -14.97 -1.01
N PHE A 118 -0.91 -13.94 -0.15
CA PHE A 118 -2.12 -13.60 0.60
C PHE A 118 -3.19 -12.94 -0.28
N TYR A 119 -2.85 -11.84 -0.95
CA TYR A 119 -3.82 -11.05 -1.70
C TYR A 119 -4.26 -11.75 -3.00
N GLY A 120 -3.30 -12.27 -3.77
CA GLY A 120 -3.58 -12.85 -5.09
C GLY A 120 -3.67 -14.36 -5.15
N ALA A 121 -3.46 -15.08 -4.03
CA ALA A 121 -3.28 -16.53 -4.03
C ALA A 121 -2.16 -17.00 -5.00
N ILE A 122 -1.12 -16.18 -5.15
CA ILE A 122 -0.04 -16.38 -6.13
C ILE A 122 1.12 -17.10 -5.46
N GLN A 123 1.46 -18.31 -5.90
CA GLN A 123 2.67 -19.02 -5.44
C GLN A 123 3.86 -18.85 -6.40
N ASP A 124 3.57 -18.40 -7.62
CA ASP A 124 4.59 -18.15 -8.64
C ASP A 124 5.48 -16.97 -8.25
N SER A 125 6.74 -17.02 -8.70
CA SER A 125 7.67 -15.90 -8.52
C SER A 125 7.15 -14.62 -9.19
N PRO A 126 7.51 -13.42 -8.71
CA PRO A 126 6.96 -12.18 -9.26
C PRO A 126 7.33 -11.95 -10.74
N ASN A 127 8.46 -12.49 -11.19
CA ASN A 127 8.85 -12.48 -12.60
C ASN A 127 7.90 -13.33 -13.47
N LYS A 128 7.46 -14.50 -12.98
CA LYS A 128 6.50 -15.35 -13.69
C LYS A 128 5.10 -14.72 -13.69
N VAL A 129 4.73 -14.02 -12.61
CA VAL A 129 3.51 -13.21 -12.56
C VAL A 129 3.55 -12.13 -13.63
N LEU A 130 4.63 -11.34 -13.73
CA LEU A 130 4.78 -10.32 -14.78
C LEU A 130 4.65 -10.89 -16.19
N ALA A 131 5.30 -12.03 -16.47
CA ALA A 131 5.18 -12.72 -17.76
C ALA A 131 3.76 -13.25 -18.04
N THR A 132 2.95 -13.45 -17.00
CA THR A 132 1.54 -13.82 -17.14
C THR A 132 0.68 -12.59 -17.40
N LEU A 133 0.93 -11.48 -16.70
CA LEU A 133 0.20 -10.22 -16.88
C LEU A 133 0.32 -9.68 -18.31
N SER A 134 1.49 -9.81 -18.94
CA SER A 134 1.69 -9.41 -20.34
C SER A 134 0.83 -10.19 -21.34
N LYS A 135 0.29 -11.36 -20.96
CA LYS A 135 -0.64 -12.13 -21.80
C LYS A 135 -2.07 -11.61 -21.73
N PHE A 136 -2.45 -10.97 -20.62
CA PHE A 136 -3.76 -10.34 -20.45
C PHE A 136 -3.89 -9.03 -21.24
N ASP A 137 -2.77 -8.54 -21.76
CA ASP A 137 -2.57 -7.20 -22.32
C ASP A 137 -3.04 -7.06 -23.80
N ASN A 138 -3.59 -8.12 -24.39
CA ASN A 138 -3.69 -8.25 -25.85
C ASN A 138 -5.02 -7.83 -26.50
N GLN A 139 -6.06 -7.38 -25.79
CA GLN A 139 -7.30 -6.93 -26.44
C GLN A 139 -7.98 -5.81 -25.64
N ASN A 140 -8.26 -4.68 -26.31
CA ASN A 140 -8.93 -3.45 -25.82
C ASN A 140 -8.02 -2.29 -25.40
N SER A 141 -7.36 -1.72 -26.42
CA SER A 141 -6.59 -0.47 -26.43
C SER A 141 -7.45 0.81 -26.41
N LYS A 142 -8.58 0.84 -25.68
CA LYS A 142 -9.19 2.13 -25.35
C LYS A 142 -8.59 2.60 -24.04
N ALA A 143 -7.86 3.71 -24.09
CA ALA A 143 -7.30 4.35 -22.91
C ALA A 143 -8.41 4.55 -21.87
N ASN A 144 -8.33 3.83 -20.76
CA ASN A 144 -9.21 4.05 -19.64
C ASN A 144 -8.86 5.41 -19.04
N VAL A 145 -9.68 6.42 -19.32
CA VAL A 145 -9.59 7.71 -18.65
C VAL A 145 -10.06 7.51 -17.22
N LEU A 146 -9.16 7.72 -16.26
CA LEU A 146 -9.54 7.70 -14.86
C LEU A 146 -10.42 8.91 -14.57
N LYS A 147 -11.68 8.65 -14.19
CA LYS A 147 -12.67 9.70 -13.92
C LYS A 147 -12.58 10.28 -12.51
N VAL A 148 -11.93 9.56 -11.59
CA VAL A 148 -11.86 9.90 -10.16
C VAL A 148 -10.40 9.89 -9.72
N MET A 149 -10.07 10.78 -8.79
CA MET A 149 -8.76 10.83 -8.14
C MET A 149 -8.63 9.65 -7.17
N PRO A 150 -7.58 8.81 -7.28
CA PRO A 150 -7.36 7.70 -6.35
C PRO A 150 -7.23 8.17 -4.90
N ASP A 151 -7.98 7.57 -4.00
CA ASP A 151 -7.75 7.75 -2.57
C ASP A 151 -6.44 7.06 -2.16
N THR A 152 -5.74 7.65 -1.19
CA THR A 152 -4.52 7.05 -0.61
C THR A 152 -4.77 6.52 0.80
N GLN A 153 -5.99 6.63 1.32
CA GLN A 153 -6.40 6.15 2.64
C GLN A 153 -6.93 4.70 2.64
N GLN A 154 -7.19 4.10 1.47
CA GLN A 154 -7.63 2.71 1.34
C GLN A 154 -7.02 2.04 0.09
N PRO A 155 -6.96 0.69 0.03
CA PRO A 155 -6.52 -0.02 -1.16
C PRO A 155 -7.33 0.38 -2.40
N TYR A 156 -6.66 0.80 -3.48
CA TYR A 156 -7.34 1.31 -4.68
C TYR A 156 -8.28 0.29 -5.33
N ILE A 157 -8.00 -1.01 -5.20
CA ILE A 157 -8.90 -2.07 -5.69
C ILE A 157 -10.30 -1.99 -5.07
N LEU A 158 -10.45 -1.45 -3.85
CA LEU A 158 -11.74 -1.27 -3.19
C LEU A 158 -12.52 -0.05 -3.71
N GLU A 159 -11.84 0.92 -4.32
CA GLU A 159 -12.47 2.08 -4.98
C GLU A 159 -13.09 1.71 -6.32
N LEU A 160 -12.58 0.65 -6.95
CA LEU A 160 -13.14 0.12 -8.21
C LEU A 160 -14.44 -0.66 -8.00
N LEU A 161 -14.79 -0.97 -6.75
CA LEU A 161 -15.98 -1.75 -6.43
C LEU A 161 -17.21 -0.84 -6.35
N PRO A 162 -18.37 -1.28 -6.87
CA PRO A 162 -19.59 -0.48 -6.81
C PRO A 162 -20.10 -0.37 -5.37
N ALA A 163 -20.88 0.66 -5.06
CA ALA A 163 -21.38 0.92 -3.71
C ALA A 163 -22.22 -0.23 -3.11
N ASN A 164 -22.86 -1.05 -3.95
CA ASN A 164 -23.62 -2.23 -3.54
C ASN A 164 -22.76 -3.49 -3.33
N CYS A 165 -21.45 -3.42 -3.59
CA CYS A 165 -20.52 -4.50 -3.28
C CYS A 165 -20.33 -4.59 -1.76
N GLN A 166 -20.85 -5.66 -1.15
CA GLN A 166 -20.72 -5.86 0.29
C GLN A 166 -19.25 -6.07 0.68
N ARG A 167 -18.69 -5.11 1.42
CA ARG A 167 -17.36 -5.22 2.04
C ARG A 167 -17.39 -6.27 3.15
N ILE A 168 -16.43 -7.20 3.12
CA ILE A 168 -16.30 -8.26 4.12
C ILE A 168 -15.33 -7.77 5.20
N ALA A 169 -15.76 -7.83 6.46
CA ALA A 169 -14.92 -7.50 7.60
C ALA A 169 -13.66 -8.38 7.62
N GLY A 170 -12.53 -7.77 7.96
CA GLY A 170 -11.23 -8.39 8.11
C GLY A 170 -10.56 -8.00 9.42
N LEU A 171 -9.36 -8.50 9.62
CA LEU A 171 -8.54 -8.30 10.81
C LEU A 171 -7.45 -7.25 10.57
N ASN A 172 -7.06 -7.02 9.30
CA ASN A 172 -5.95 -6.13 8.99
C ASN A 172 -6.38 -4.65 9.02
N TRP A 173 -6.01 -3.95 10.10
CA TRP A 173 -6.25 -2.50 10.22
C TRP A 173 -5.56 -1.67 9.12
N ARG A 174 -4.45 -2.18 8.57
CA ARG A 174 -3.77 -1.55 7.42
C ARG A 174 -4.62 -1.53 6.16
N ASP A 175 -5.59 -2.43 6.06
CA ASP A 175 -6.58 -2.49 4.96
C ASP A 175 -7.95 -1.93 5.41
N GLY A 176 -7.99 -1.16 6.50
CA GLY A 176 -9.22 -0.59 7.05
C GLY A 176 -10.15 -1.63 7.69
N PHE A 177 -9.60 -2.74 8.20
CA PHE A 177 -10.36 -3.89 8.71
C PHE A 177 -11.29 -4.50 7.65
N ILE A 178 -10.84 -4.51 6.40
CA ILE A 178 -11.54 -5.14 5.28
C ILE A 178 -10.71 -6.34 4.81
N ASN A 179 -11.35 -7.49 4.68
CA ASN A 179 -10.73 -8.63 4.01
C ASN A 179 -10.77 -8.38 2.49
N VAL A 180 -9.72 -7.75 1.97
CA VAL A 180 -9.61 -7.32 0.57
C VAL A 180 -9.83 -8.49 -0.41
N PRO A 181 -9.15 -9.65 -0.28
CA PRO A 181 -9.33 -10.76 -1.22
C PRO A 181 -10.77 -11.28 -1.26
N SER A 182 -11.38 -11.46 -0.09
CA SER A 182 -12.74 -11.99 0.02
C SER A 182 -13.78 -11.00 -0.52
N THR A 183 -13.55 -9.69 -0.29
CA THR A 183 -14.42 -8.62 -0.80
C THR A 183 -14.37 -8.57 -2.33
N VAL A 184 -13.18 -8.55 -2.91
CA VAL A 184 -12.97 -8.50 -4.37
C VAL A 184 -13.55 -9.75 -5.06
N ALA A 185 -13.39 -10.92 -4.46
CA ALA A 185 -13.93 -12.18 -4.99
C ALA A 185 -15.47 -12.19 -5.15
N LYS A 186 -16.20 -11.36 -4.41
CA LYS A 186 -17.67 -11.23 -4.52
C LYS A 186 -18.14 -10.26 -5.61
N CYS A 187 -17.25 -9.44 -6.17
CA CYS A 187 -17.62 -8.27 -6.99
C CYS A 187 -16.98 -8.30 -8.38
N THR A 188 -17.03 -9.47 -9.02
CA THR A 188 -16.33 -9.80 -10.28
C THR A 188 -16.70 -8.92 -11.47
N LYS A 189 -17.96 -8.47 -11.61
CA LYS A 189 -18.39 -7.62 -12.74
C LYS A 189 -17.57 -6.32 -12.84
N ALA A 190 -17.26 -5.70 -11.71
CA ALA A 190 -16.45 -4.49 -11.67
C ALA A 190 -14.99 -4.78 -12.04
N ILE A 191 -14.47 -5.94 -11.63
CA ILE A 191 -13.12 -6.38 -11.96
C ILE A 191 -12.92 -6.54 -13.47
N GLU A 192 -13.90 -7.12 -14.17
CA GLU A 192 -13.85 -7.21 -15.63
C GLU A 192 -13.95 -5.84 -16.30
N GLN A 193 -14.83 -4.96 -15.81
CA GLN A 193 -14.96 -3.60 -16.33
C GLN A 193 -13.63 -2.82 -16.27
N TYR A 194 -12.85 -3.01 -15.21
CA TYR A 194 -11.58 -2.32 -14.98
C TYR A 194 -10.34 -3.18 -15.31
N LYS A 195 -10.49 -4.29 -16.03
CA LYS A 195 -9.42 -5.28 -16.27
C LYS A 195 -8.10 -4.66 -16.74
N ALA A 196 -8.13 -3.84 -17.80
CA ALA A 196 -6.91 -3.22 -18.34
C ALA A 196 -6.22 -2.30 -17.32
N LEU A 197 -6.99 -1.56 -16.51
CA LEU A 197 -6.45 -0.72 -15.44
C LEU A 197 -5.81 -1.59 -14.36
N ILE A 198 -6.52 -2.61 -13.87
CA ILE A 198 -6.05 -3.50 -12.81
C ILE A 198 -4.78 -4.24 -13.24
N VAL A 199 -4.73 -4.80 -14.45
CA VAL A 199 -3.54 -5.48 -14.99
C VAL A 199 -2.35 -4.52 -15.09
N THR A 200 -2.57 -3.28 -15.54
CA THR A 200 -1.53 -2.25 -15.57
C THR A 200 -0.99 -1.96 -14.17
N LEU A 201 -1.89 -1.78 -13.18
CA LEU A 201 -1.52 -1.51 -11.80
C LEU A 201 -0.77 -2.69 -11.16
N MET A 202 -1.17 -3.94 -11.44
CA MET A 202 -0.45 -5.14 -10.99
C MET A 202 1.00 -5.16 -11.53
N ALA A 203 1.21 -4.81 -12.80
CA ALA A 203 2.55 -4.77 -13.38
C ALA A 203 3.43 -3.68 -12.74
N VAL A 204 2.84 -2.50 -12.50
CA VAL A 204 3.54 -1.39 -11.82
C VAL A 204 3.84 -1.73 -10.37
N ASP A 205 2.93 -2.41 -9.66
CA ASP A 205 3.12 -2.89 -8.30
C ASP A 205 4.32 -3.84 -8.19
N VAL A 206 4.45 -4.82 -9.09
CA VAL A 206 5.65 -5.69 -9.14
C VAL A 206 6.90 -4.89 -9.50
N GLY A 207 6.79 -3.96 -10.46
CA GLY A 207 7.87 -3.06 -10.84
C GLY A 207 8.43 -2.30 -9.64
N ILE A 208 7.56 -1.67 -8.85
CA ILE A 208 7.95 -0.90 -7.66
C ILE A 208 8.49 -1.82 -6.56
N HIS A 209 7.71 -2.82 -6.14
CA HIS A 209 7.99 -3.54 -4.89
C HIS A 209 9.01 -4.66 -5.05
N TYR A 210 9.11 -5.29 -6.22
CA TYR A 210 10.01 -6.40 -6.48
C TYR A 210 11.21 -6.02 -7.35
N GLN A 211 11.00 -5.25 -8.43
CA GLN A 211 12.08 -4.85 -9.34
C GLN A 211 12.79 -3.57 -8.92
N GLY A 212 12.25 -2.84 -7.94
CA GLY A 212 12.86 -1.62 -7.42
C GLY A 212 12.75 -0.43 -8.38
N TRP A 213 11.68 -0.34 -9.16
CA TRP A 213 11.43 0.81 -10.03
C TRP A 213 11.37 2.12 -9.23
N SER A 214 11.99 3.15 -9.79
CA SER A 214 11.81 4.53 -9.36
C SER A 214 10.39 5.02 -9.68
N GLN A 215 9.95 6.11 -9.03
CA GLN A 215 8.68 6.77 -9.37
C GLN A 215 8.59 7.16 -10.84
N LYS A 216 9.70 7.59 -11.47
CA LYS A 216 9.73 7.96 -12.89
C LYS A 216 9.46 6.75 -13.79
N GLN A 217 10.04 5.60 -13.48
CA GLN A 217 9.78 4.36 -14.22
C GLN A 217 8.32 3.91 -14.05
N ALA A 218 7.80 3.94 -12.82
CA ALA A 218 6.39 3.64 -12.55
C ALA A 218 5.44 4.60 -13.31
N PHE A 219 5.76 5.90 -13.33
CA PHE A 219 4.99 6.91 -14.06
C PHE A 219 4.96 6.64 -15.57
N VAL A 220 6.11 6.32 -16.17
CA VAL A 220 6.20 5.97 -17.59
C VAL A 220 5.38 4.71 -17.89
N ALA A 221 5.49 3.68 -17.04
CA ALA A 221 4.75 2.44 -17.20
C ALA A 221 3.22 2.66 -17.12
N LEU A 222 2.73 3.44 -16.14
CA LEU A 222 1.31 3.79 -16.04
C LEU A 222 0.82 4.53 -17.31
N ASN A 223 1.54 5.57 -17.72
CA ASN A 223 1.13 6.41 -18.87
C ASN A 223 1.31 5.73 -20.23
N SER A 224 2.06 4.64 -20.32
CA SER A 224 2.15 3.84 -21.55
C SER A 224 0.83 3.13 -21.90
N LYS A 225 -0.07 2.99 -20.93
CA LYS A 225 -1.31 2.21 -21.02
C LYS A 225 -2.56 3.02 -20.68
N LEU A 226 -2.41 4.03 -19.82
CA LEU A 226 -3.49 4.81 -19.24
C LEU A 226 -3.30 6.29 -19.59
N ALA A 227 -4.38 6.97 -19.95
CA ALA A 227 -4.35 8.42 -20.15
C ALA A 227 -4.57 9.12 -18.80
N LEU A 228 -3.50 9.30 -18.04
CA LEU A 228 -3.52 9.92 -16.71
C LEU A 228 -2.91 11.32 -16.77
N ASN A 229 -3.46 12.23 -15.97
CA ASN A 229 -2.73 13.43 -15.62
C ASN A 229 -1.66 13.12 -14.56
N GLU A 230 -0.77 14.08 -14.31
CA GLU A 230 0.34 13.89 -13.39
C GLU A 230 -0.12 13.54 -11.97
N GLN A 231 -1.13 14.26 -11.46
CA GLN A 231 -1.65 14.07 -10.11
C GLN A 231 -2.29 12.68 -9.94
N GLN A 232 -3.02 12.19 -10.94
CA GLN A 232 -3.63 10.85 -10.94
C GLN A 232 -2.55 9.77 -10.89
N ALA A 233 -1.52 9.88 -11.73
CA ALA A 233 -0.42 8.93 -11.74
C ALA A 233 0.35 8.96 -10.41
N GLN A 234 0.59 10.14 -9.84
CA GLN A 234 1.23 10.27 -8.53
C GLN A 234 0.41 9.60 -7.42
N GLN A 235 -0.91 9.80 -7.39
CA GLN A 235 -1.78 9.17 -6.39
C GLN A 235 -1.89 7.65 -6.56
N LEU A 236 -1.94 7.13 -7.79
CA LEU A 236 -1.89 5.67 -8.03
C LEU A 236 -0.56 5.08 -7.54
N ILE A 237 0.57 5.73 -7.83
CA ILE A 237 1.88 5.27 -7.35
C ILE A 237 1.93 5.32 -5.83
N ALA A 238 1.42 6.40 -5.20
CA ALA A 238 1.34 6.49 -3.75
C ALA A 238 0.46 5.37 -3.15
N ASN A 239 -0.70 5.10 -3.75
CA ASN A 239 -1.58 4.01 -3.31
C ASN A 239 -0.87 2.65 -3.41
N ILE A 240 -0.23 2.35 -4.53
CA ILE A 240 0.55 1.11 -4.72
C ILE A 240 1.62 0.99 -3.62
N VAL A 241 2.36 2.07 -3.36
CA VAL A 241 3.40 2.10 -2.33
C VAL A 241 2.86 1.82 -0.94
N TYR A 242 1.70 2.39 -0.59
CA TYR A 242 1.05 2.21 0.71
C TYR A 242 0.35 0.86 0.87
N PHE A 243 -0.15 0.29 -0.22
CA PHE A 243 -0.95 -0.94 -0.24
C PHE A 243 -0.33 -2.01 -1.16
N PRO A 244 0.93 -2.42 -0.91
CA PRO A 244 1.65 -3.36 -1.75
C PRO A 244 0.84 -4.64 -1.97
N ALA A 245 0.73 -5.03 -3.24
CA ALA A 245 0.05 -6.22 -3.71
C ALA A 245 -1.46 -6.30 -3.47
N THR A 246 -2.11 -5.32 -2.85
CA THR A 246 -3.58 -5.37 -2.63
C THR A 246 -4.36 -5.43 -3.95
N ILE A 247 -3.85 -4.80 -5.00
CA ILE A 247 -4.39 -4.88 -6.37
C ILE A 247 -4.46 -6.31 -6.90
N PHE A 248 -3.59 -7.21 -6.42
CA PHE A 248 -3.59 -8.62 -6.81
C PHE A 248 -4.79 -9.42 -6.29
N ALA A 249 -5.63 -8.86 -5.43
CA ALA A 249 -6.90 -9.47 -5.04
C ALA A 249 -7.79 -9.83 -6.24
N ALA A 250 -7.64 -9.13 -7.37
CA ALA A 250 -8.33 -9.44 -8.63
C ALA A 250 -7.66 -10.56 -9.46
N TYR A 251 -6.40 -10.92 -9.18
CA TYR A 251 -5.61 -11.83 -10.02
C TYR A 251 -6.26 -13.22 -10.21
N PRO A 252 -6.84 -13.87 -9.17
CA PRO A 252 -7.54 -15.13 -9.35
C PRO A 252 -8.72 -15.07 -10.33
N HIS A 253 -9.29 -13.88 -10.58
CA HIS A 253 -10.38 -13.71 -11.52
C HIS A 253 -9.90 -13.86 -12.96
N PHE A 254 -8.71 -13.33 -13.29
CA PHE A 254 -8.16 -13.34 -14.64
C PHE A 254 -7.55 -14.68 -15.07
N LEU A 255 -7.35 -15.60 -14.12
CA LEU A 255 -6.88 -16.96 -14.40
C LEU A 255 -8.01 -17.93 -14.75
N LYS A 256 -9.28 -17.55 -14.54
CA LYS A 256 -10.40 -18.39 -14.89
C LYS A 256 -10.64 -18.30 -16.41
N PRO A 257 -10.85 -19.43 -17.10
CA PRO A 257 -11.15 -19.45 -18.52
C PRO A 257 -12.47 -18.74 -18.85
#